data_AF-A0A2V5ZMD4-F1
#
_entry.id   AF-A0A2V5ZMD4-F1
#
_cell.length_a   1.000
_cell.length_b   1.000
_cell.length_c   1.000
_cell.angle_alpha   90.00
_cell.angle_beta   90.00
_cell.angle_gamma   90.00
#
_symmetry.space_group_name_H-M   'P 1'
#
loop_
_entity.id
_entity.type
_entity.pdbx_description
1 polymer ?
#
loop_
_entity_poly.entity_id
_entity_poly.type
_entity_poly.pdbx_seq_one_letter_code
_entity_poly.pdbx_strand_id
1 'polypeptide(L)'
;MTIPVLGLRISGERVGWRAAIIFTLCLQTFIHAKAAVADMWLALFVSTAHWSGLELLRDGLTNPEHRRANTEYRISIWWFTFYISLALGFLAKGPIAWVPLLTIASTIFYAPNVQLGRRFKFIRGLALMLAIIATWGIPALIQTHGEFLRIGIGRHVIGRSLGAMEGHGWNSLGGYLLLLPFYFVTVFVSFFPWSIKLPALLKRLWHQRDNIDRYLLSGIAIIFVIFSLIKTKLPHYTLPAFGLLALLLARHWPGGAALSCVPKGFRITNRRSLFGTIAVTTACVWFAIALVVPPMVARFFPAYQLLQVSRASLTPNMQFASVEFEEPSLVWYFRSRVKGFLTPLNKRRVTEFMNAPGPRFVVLPMPVAGSVFANAPQDWRFFTTSGFNIVKGKRVDLTLVLKPE
;
A
#
# COMPACT_ATOMS: atom_id res chain seq x y z
N MET A 1 8.69 -6.10 10.87
CA MET A 1 8.92 -7.01 12.02
C MET A 1 7.66 -7.71 12.53
N THR A 2 6.44 -7.25 12.21
CA THR A 2 5.19 -7.76 12.80
C THR A 2 4.83 -9.19 12.39
N ILE A 3 4.86 -9.49 11.10
CA ILE A 3 4.51 -10.81 10.53
C ILE A 3 5.42 -11.95 11.02
N PRO A 4 6.78 -11.84 11.02
CA PRO A 4 7.64 -12.93 11.49
C PRO A 4 7.48 -13.21 12.98
N VAL A 5 7.35 -12.19 13.82
CA VAL A 5 7.18 -12.39 15.27
C VAL A 5 5.81 -12.99 15.58
N LEU A 6 4.76 -12.56 14.87
CA LEU A 6 3.44 -13.17 14.95
C LEU A 6 3.47 -14.65 14.57
N GLY A 7 4.11 -15.01 13.45
CA GLY A 7 4.26 -16.42 13.06
C GLY A 7 5.08 -17.26 14.04
N LEU A 8 6.16 -16.69 14.59
CA LEU A 8 6.96 -17.32 15.63
C LEU A 8 6.13 -17.60 16.88
N ARG A 9 5.32 -16.62 17.28
CA ARG A 9 4.44 -16.73 18.45
C ARG A 9 3.36 -17.79 18.26
N ILE A 10 2.71 -17.86 17.10
CA ILE A 10 1.54 -18.73 16.90
C ILE A 10 1.95 -20.18 16.57
N SER A 11 2.97 -20.38 15.75
CA SER A 11 3.27 -21.70 15.15
C SER A 11 4.76 -22.03 15.05
N GLY A 12 5.59 -21.30 15.78
CA GLY A 12 7.04 -21.51 15.84
C GLY A 12 7.81 -20.77 14.75
N GLU A 13 9.13 -20.72 14.95
CA GLU A 13 10.07 -19.90 14.17
C GLU A 13 9.98 -20.11 12.65
N ARG A 14 9.82 -21.37 12.22
CA ARG A 14 9.70 -21.71 10.79
C ARG A 14 8.50 -21.04 10.13
N VAL A 15 7.36 -20.93 10.82
CA VAL A 15 6.17 -20.27 10.29
C VAL A 15 6.38 -18.77 10.23
N GLY A 16 7.04 -18.19 11.23
CA GLY A 16 7.45 -16.77 11.23
C GLY A 16 8.26 -16.39 10.00
N TRP A 17 9.37 -17.10 9.74
CA TRP A 17 10.21 -16.83 8.57
C TRP A 17 9.49 -17.07 7.26
N ARG A 18 8.71 -18.16 7.15
CA ARG A 18 7.91 -18.42 5.94
C ARG A 18 6.89 -17.33 5.67
N ALA A 19 6.18 -16.86 6.69
CA ALA A 19 5.19 -15.79 6.54
C ALA A 19 5.86 -14.49 6.08
N ALA A 20 7.02 -14.15 6.64
CA ALA A 20 7.80 -12.99 6.20
C ALA A 20 8.25 -13.11 4.74
N ILE A 21 8.82 -14.26 4.36
CA ILE A 21 9.24 -14.55 2.98
C ILE A 21 8.05 -14.46 2.01
N ILE A 22 6.92 -15.09 2.36
CA ILE A 22 5.71 -15.07 1.54
C ILE A 22 5.21 -13.64 1.35
N PHE A 23 5.10 -12.86 2.43
CA PHE A 23 4.63 -11.49 2.36
C PHE A 23 5.57 -10.59 1.53
N THR A 24 6.88 -10.66 1.78
CA THR A 24 7.87 -9.81 1.11
C THR A 24 8.03 -10.16 -0.37
N LEU A 25 7.97 -11.44 -0.73
CA LEU A 25 8.21 -11.92 -2.10
C LEU A 25 6.93 -12.07 -2.93
N CYS A 26 5.75 -11.68 -2.42
CA CYS A 26 4.57 -11.60 -3.27
C CYS A 26 4.61 -10.35 -4.16
N LEU A 27 4.08 -10.46 -5.38
CA LEU A 27 4.16 -9.41 -6.41
C LEU A 27 3.67 -8.05 -5.91
N GLN A 28 2.52 -8.02 -5.24
CA GLN A 28 1.90 -6.78 -4.76
C GLN A 28 2.79 -6.03 -3.77
N THR A 29 3.37 -6.75 -2.80
CA THR A 29 4.28 -6.15 -1.81
C THR A 29 5.56 -5.69 -2.49
N PHE A 30 6.11 -6.48 -3.42
CA PHE A 30 7.32 -6.10 -4.17
C PHE A 30 7.16 -4.78 -4.93
N ILE A 31 6.00 -4.57 -5.57
CA ILE A 31 5.67 -3.35 -6.32
C ILE A 31 5.46 -2.18 -5.34
N HIS A 32 4.55 -2.34 -4.38
CA HIS A 32 4.16 -1.22 -3.51
C HIS A 32 5.21 -0.84 -2.48
N ALA A 33 6.16 -1.72 -2.14
CA ALA A 33 7.30 -1.36 -1.30
C ALA A 33 8.26 -0.38 -1.98
N LYS A 34 8.20 -0.26 -3.31
CA LYS A 34 9.00 0.72 -4.09
C LYS A 34 8.16 1.89 -4.59
N ALA A 35 6.84 1.77 -4.52
CA ALA A 35 5.95 2.85 -4.86
C ALA A 35 5.92 3.85 -3.67
N ALA A 36 6.10 5.14 -3.95
CA ALA A 36 6.00 6.19 -2.94
C ALA A 36 4.54 6.47 -2.56
N VAL A 37 3.87 5.48 -1.96
CA VAL A 37 2.44 5.51 -1.61
C VAL A 37 2.22 5.02 -0.18
N ALA A 38 1.18 5.53 0.47
CA ALA A 38 0.87 5.24 1.88
C ALA A 38 0.43 3.78 2.18
N ASP A 39 0.22 2.96 1.16
CA ASP A 39 -0.25 1.58 1.26
C ASP A 39 0.56 0.69 2.20
N MET A 40 1.89 0.83 2.18
CA MET A 40 2.76 0.02 3.03
C MET A 40 2.68 0.40 4.51
N TRP A 41 2.46 1.69 4.80
CA TRP A 41 2.19 2.16 6.17
C TRP A 41 0.86 1.62 6.67
N LEU A 42 -0.18 1.66 5.83
CA LEU A 42 -1.47 1.04 6.15
C LEU A 42 -1.31 -0.46 6.42
N ALA A 43 -0.62 -1.19 5.54
CA ALA A 43 -0.40 -2.63 5.71
C ALA A 43 0.37 -2.95 7.00
N LEU A 44 1.37 -2.14 7.35
CA LEU A 44 2.10 -2.26 8.62
C LEU A 44 1.15 -2.10 9.81
N PHE A 45 0.44 -0.98 9.90
CA PHE A 45 -0.41 -0.67 11.05
C PHE A 45 -1.59 -1.64 11.19
N VAL A 46 -2.22 -2.02 10.08
CA VAL A 46 -3.27 -3.04 10.06
C VAL A 46 -2.73 -4.39 10.52
N SER A 47 -1.53 -4.80 10.07
CA SER A 47 -0.92 -6.06 10.51
C SER A 47 -0.56 -6.03 12.01
N THR A 48 -0.03 -4.90 12.51
CA THR A 48 0.27 -4.71 13.93
C THR A 48 -0.99 -4.78 14.77
N ALA A 49 -2.08 -4.13 14.33
CA ALA A 49 -3.36 -4.15 15.03
C ALA A 49 -3.98 -5.57 15.06
N HIS A 50 -3.90 -6.33 13.97
CA HIS A 50 -4.33 -7.73 14.00
C HIS A 50 -3.46 -8.58 14.93
N TRP A 51 -2.15 -8.35 14.97
CA TRP A 51 -1.28 -9.05 15.89
C TRP A 51 -1.63 -8.74 17.35
N SER A 52 -1.63 -7.47 17.74
CA SER A 52 -1.90 -7.08 19.12
C SER A 52 -3.32 -7.48 19.55
N GLY A 53 -4.28 -7.41 18.63
CA GLY A 53 -5.63 -7.92 18.84
C GLY A 53 -5.66 -9.43 19.10
N LEU A 54 -4.92 -10.23 18.33
CA LEU A 54 -4.78 -11.66 18.57
C LEU A 54 -4.10 -11.94 19.92
N GLU A 55 -3.06 -11.21 20.30
CA GLU A 55 -2.38 -11.39 21.59
C GLU A 55 -3.31 -11.08 22.78
N LEU A 56 -4.20 -10.09 22.66
CA LEU A 56 -5.23 -9.81 23.67
C LEU A 56 -6.27 -10.94 23.78
N LEU A 57 -6.58 -11.60 22.66
CA LEU A 57 -7.54 -12.68 22.57
C LEU A 57 -6.96 -14.08 22.87
N ARG A 58 -5.64 -14.20 22.86
CA ARG A 58 -4.91 -15.47 22.76
C ARG A 58 -5.32 -16.49 23.82
N ASP A 59 -5.38 -16.07 25.09
CA ASP A 59 -5.70 -16.96 26.21
C ASP A 59 -7.09 -17.58 26.11
N GLY A 60 -8.01 -16.96 25.37
CA GLY A 60 -9.36 -17.49 25.12
C GLY A 60 -9.48 -18.30 23.83
N LEU A 61 -8.53 -18.13 22.90
CA LEU A 61 -8.51 -18.85 21.62
C LEU A 61 -7.65 -20.13 21.67
N THR A 62 -6.70 -20.22 22.62
CA THR A 62 -5.82 -21.38 22.85
C THR A 62 -6.12 -22.06 24.19
N ASN A 63 -5.84 -23.37 24.32
CA ASN A 63 -6.14 -24.15 25.53
C ASN A 63 -5.58 -23.52 26.83
N PRO A 64 -6.33 -23.61 27.96
CA PRO A 64 -6.05 -22.87 29.19
C PRO A 64 -4.79 -23.29 29.96
N GLU A 65 -4.14 -24.40 29.60
CA GLU A 65 -2.98 -24.94 30.32
C GLU A 65 -1.70 -24.06 30.24
N HIS A 66 -1.66 -23.06 29.37
CA HIS A 66 -0.50 -22.18 29.17
C HIS A 66 -0.69 -20.75 29.70
N ARG A 67 -1.43 -20.56 30.79
CA ARG A 67 -1.53 -19.26 31.48
C ARG A 67 -0.20 -18.89 32.14
N ARG A 68 0.44 -17.81 31.67
CA ARG A 68 1.68 -17.28 32.26
C ARG A 68 1.40 -16.25 33.36
N ALA A 69 2.23 -16.23 34.40
CA ALA A 69 2.08 -15.40 35.60
C ALA A 69 2.16 -13.87 35.40
N ASN A 70 2.59 -13.38 34.23
CA ASN A 70 2.82 -11.95 33.96
C ASN A 70 1.76 -11.34 33.02
N THR A 71 0.49 -11.56 33.34
CA THR A 71 -0.65 -11.33 32.44
C THR A 71 -1.00 -9.85 32.26
N GLU A 72 -0.96 -9.04 33.32
CA GLU A 72 -1.46 -7.65 33.28
C GLU A 72 -0.56 -6.69 32.48
N TYR A 73 0.75 -6.71 32.72
CA TYR A 73 1.71 -5.88 31.98
C TYR A 73 1.65 -6.17 30.46
N ARG A 74 1.53 -7.46 30.11
CA ARG A 74 1.40 -7.90 28.71
C ARG A 74 0.08 -7.43 28.09
N ILE A 75 -1.02 -7.45 28.84
CA ILE A 75 -2.30 -6.91 28.33
C ILE A 75 -2.18 -5.41 28.06
N SER A 76 -1.52 -4.65 28.95
CA SER A 76 -1.36 -3.19 28.79
C SER A 76 -0.60 -2.84 27.51
N ILE A 77 0.57 -3.46 27.27
CA ILE A 77 1.38 -3.15 26.08
C ILE A 77 0.64 -3.49 24.77
N TRP A 78 -0.08 -4.61 24.72
CA TRP A 78 -0.85 -4.98 23.54
C TRP A 78 -2.07 -4.11 23.33
N TRP A 79 -2.70 -3.64 24.43
CA TRP A 79 -3.79 -2.68 24.38
C TRP A 79 -3.34 -1.35 23.76
N PHE A 80 -2.23 -0.77 24.24
CA PHE A 80 -1.67 0.45 23.64
C PHE A 80 -1.26 0.22 22.19
N THR A 81 -0.55 -0.87 21.91
CA THR A 81 -0.12 -1.23 20.55
C THR A 81 -1.31 -1.33 19.59
N PHE A 82 -2.43 -1.90 20.03
CA PHE A 82 -3.66 -2.03 19.24
C PHE A 82 -4.22 -0.67 18.86
N TYR A 83 -4.57 0.18 19.84
CA TYR A 83 -5.23 1.46 19.57
C TYR A 83 -4.32 2.49 18.91
N ILE A 84 -3.02 2.51 19.25
CA ILE A 84 -2.04 3.36 18.57
C ILE A 84 -1.90 2.93 17.10
N SER A 85 -1.86 1.63 16.81
CA SER A 85 -1.81 1.15 15.42
C SER A 85 -3.05 1.54 14.64
N LEU A 86 -4.24 1.45 15.23
CA LEU A 86 -5.48 1.92 14.58
C LEU A 86 -5.43 3.43 14.28
N ALA A 87 -4.92 4.24 15.20
CA ALA A 87 -4.78 5.69 15.02
C ALA A 87 -3.77 6.04 13.92
N LEU A 88 -2.58 5.44 13.95
CA LEU A 88 -1.54 5.68 12.96
C LEU A 88 -1.93 5.15 11.58
N GLY A 89 -2.64 4.02 11.51
CA GLY A 89 -3.20 3.52 10.26
C GLY A 89 -4.24 4.48 9.67
N PHE A 90 -5.09 5.08 10.52
CA PHE A 90 -6.05 6.09 10.08
C PHE A 90 -5.36 7.33 9.54
N LEU A 91 -4.33 7.82 10.24
CA LEU A 91 -3.54 8.96 9.77
C LEU A 91 -2.79 8.65 8.46
N ALA A 92 -2.41 7.39 8.23
CA ALA A 92 -1.75 6.97 7.00
C ALA A 92 -2.69 6.89 5.78
N LYS A 93 -3.88 6.27 5.93
CA LYS A 93 -4.76 5.99 4.78
C LYS A 93 -6.27 5.98 5.09
N GLY A 94 -6.67 6.54 6.23
CA GLY A 94 -8.07 6.77 6.58
C GLY A 94 -8.78 5.59 7.25
N PRO A 95 -10.13 5.60 7.29
CA PRO A 95 -10.96 4.70 8.11
C PRO A 95 -10.76 3.20 7.84
N ILE A 96 -10.24 2.84 6.67
CA ILE A 96 -9.95 1.43 6.34
C ILE A 96 -8.97 0.78 7.33
N ALA A 97 -8.14 1.58 8.01
CA ALA A 97 -7.28 1.09 9.08
C ALA A 97 -8.04 0.49 10.27
N TRP A 98 -9.35 0.72 10.38
CA TRP A 98 -10.20 0.24 11.47
C TRP A 98 -10.77 -1.16 11.26
N VAL A 99 -10.52 -1.79 10.10
CA VAL A 99 -10.94 -3.18 9.83
C VAL A 99 -10.52 -4.20 10.92
N PRO A 100 -9.37 -4.09 11.61
CA PRO A 100 -9.06 -4.96 12.75
C PRO A 100 -10.16 -4.96 13.83
N LEU A 101 -10.87 -3.84 14.08
CA LEU A 101 -11.99 -3.81 15.03
C LEU A 101 -13.12 -4.76 14.63
N LEU A 102 -13.46 -4.81 13.34
CA LEU A 102 -14.45 -5.75 12.81
C LEU A 102 -13.98 -7.21 12.94
N THR A 103 -12.69 -7.45 12.77
CA THR A 103 -12.08 -8.78 12.98
C THR A 103 -12.18 -9.21 14.45
N ILE A 104 -11.94 -8.30 15.39
CA ILE A 104 -12.14 -8.55 16.82
C ILE A 104 -13.62 -8.81 17.12
N ALA A 105 -14.53 -7.97 16.61
CA ALA A 105 -15.97 -8.12 16.83
C ALA A 105 -16.48 -9.48 16.29
N SER A 106 -16.08 -9.86 15.07
CA SER A 106 -16.37 -11.16 14.48
C SER A 106 -15.84 -12.30 15.36
N THR A 107 -14.63 -12.17 15.92
CA THR A 107 -14.02 -13.18 16.78
C THR A 107 -14.74 -13.35 18.11
N ILE A 108 -15.14 -12.26 18.74
CA ILE A 108 -15.95 -12.29 19.96
C ILE A 108 -17.31 -12.95 19.68
N PHE A 109 -17.88 -12.76 18.48
CA PHE A 109 -19.16 -13.35 18.11
C PHE A 109 -19.10 -14.89 17.97
N TYR A 110 -18.12 -15.43 17.23
CA TYR A 110 -18.03 -16.89 17.03
C TYR A 110 -17.29 -17.66 18.13
N ALA A 111 -16.56 -16.97 19.01
CA ALA A 111 -15.88 -17.52 20.18
C ALA A 111 -16.22 -16.68 21.43
N PRO A 112 -17.49 -16.68 21.88
CA PRO A 112 -17.96 -15.78 22.92
C PRO A 112 -17.29 -16.08 24.26
N ASN A 113 -16.54 -15.11 24.76
CA ASN A 113 -16.06 -15.09 26.14
C ASN A 113 -16.02 -13.63 26.62
N VAL A 114 -16.91 -13.34 27.57
CA VAL A 114 -17.17 -11.99 28.10
C VAL A 114 -15.90 -11.34 28.67
N GLN A 115 -14.99 -12.15 29.24
CA GLN A 115 -13.74 -11.66 29.78
C GLN A 115 -12.78 -11.17 28.67
N LEU A 116 -12.82 -11.77 27.47
CA LEU A 116 -12.02 -11.34 26.33
C LEU A 116 -12.47 -9.96 25.83
N GLY A 117 -13.78 -9.74 25.69
CA GLY A 117 -14.32 -8.44 25.26
C GLY A 117 -13.97 -7.30 26.22
N ARG A 118 -13.97 -7.57 27.54
CA ARG A 118 -13.62 -6.57 28.57
C ARG A 118 -12.15 -6.13 28.50
N ARG A 119 -11.22 -6.99 28.04
CA ARG A 119 -9.78 -6.65 27.90
C ARG A 119 -9.53 -5.50 26.92
N PHE A 120 -10.39 -5.34 25.91
CA PHE A 120 -10.24 -4.28 24.92
C PHE A 120 -10.58 -2.89 25.46
N LYS A 121 -11.38 -2.78 26.54
CA LYS A 121 -11.80 -1.48 27.11
C LYS A 121 -12.22 -0.49 26.00
N PHE A 122 -13.10 -0.91 25.10
CA PHE A 122 -13.39 -0.24 23.82
C PHE A 122 -13.60 1.27 23.92
N ILE A 123 -14.36 1.74 24.92
CA ILE A 123 -14.61 3.18 25.12
C ILE A 123 -13.29 3.94 25.35
N ARG A 124 -12.47 3.48 26.30
CA ARG A 124 -11.18 4.12 26.63
C ARG A 124 -10.19 4.03 25.46
N GLY A 125 -10.19 2.92 24.76
CA GLY A 125 -9.28 2.70 23.63
C GLY A 125 -9.66 3.53 22.41
N LEU A 126 -10.95 3.64 22.11
CA LEU A 126 -11.46 4.50 21.05
C LEU A 126 -11.20 5.98 21.38
N ALA A 127 -11.37 6.38 22.64
CA ALA A 127 -11.01 7.72 23.09
C ALA A 127 -9.51 8.02 22.88
N LEU A 128 -8.62 7.09 23.26
CA LEU A 128 -7.18 7.22 22.99
C LEU A 128 -6.89 7.33 21.49
N MET A 129 -7.47 6.45 20.68
CA MET A 129 -7.28 6.44 19.23
C MET A 129 -7.72 7.78 18.61
N LEU A 130 -8.89 8.27 18.97
CA LEU A 130 -9.43 9.54 18.48
C LEU A 130 -8.60 10.73 18.98
N ALA A 131 -8.10 10.70 20.22
CA ALA A 131 -7.22 11.73 20.74
C ALA A 131 -5.94 11.84 19.91
N ILE A 132 -5.30 10.72 19.56
CA ILE A 132 -4.10 10.71 18.70
C ILE A 132 -4.43 11.20 17.28
N ILE A 133 -5.58 10.85 16.72
CA ILE A 133 -5.99 11.35 15.41
C ILE A 133 -6.22 12.87 15.47
N ALA A 134 -6.83 13.36 16.56
CA ALA A 134 -7.19 14.75 16.76
C ALA A 134 -5.98 15.68 16.90
N THR A 135 -4.86 15.21 17.47
CA THR A 135 -3.64 16.04 17.62
C THR A 135 -3.11 16.57 16.29
N TRP A 136 -3.31 15.83 15.20
CA TRP A 136 -3.01 16.29 13.85
C TRP A 136 -4.24 16.80 13.10
N GLY A 137 -5.37 16.10 13.24
CA GLY A 137 -6.60 16.41 12.48
C GLY A 137 -7.18 17.79 12.79
N ILE A 138 -7.18 18.22 14.06
CA ILE A 138 -7.74 19.52 14.45
C ILE A 138 -6.92 20.69 13.88
N PRO A 139 -5.58 20.75 14.06
CA PRO A 139 -4.77 21.79 13.43
C PRO A 139 -4.93 21.84 11.91
N ALA A 140 -4.99 20.68 11.24
CA ALA A 140 -5.19 20.62 9.79
C ALA A 140 -6.54 21.19 9.36
N LEU A 141 -7.61 20.92 10.12
CA LEU A 141 -8.95 21.47 9.86
C LEU A 141 -8.99 22.99 10.04
N ILE A 142 -8.35 23.50 11.09
CA ILE A 142 -8.27 24.93 11.36
C ILE A 142 -7.50 25.64 10.23
N GLN A 143 -6.32 25.13 9.86
CA GLN A 143 -5.48 25.74 8.81
C GLN A 143 -6.12 25.69 7.42
N THR A 144 -6.99 24.72 7.16
CA THR A 144 -7.67 24.55 5.87
C THR A 144 -9.07 25.15 5.84
N HIS A 145 -9.49 25.84 6.92
CA HIS A 145 -10.84 26.38 7.06
C HIS A 145 -11.94 25.34 6.78
N GLY A 146 -11.70 24.08 7.19
CA GLY A 146 -12.64 22.97 7.00
C GLY A 146 -12.60 22.30 5.62
N GLU A 147 -11.85 22.81 4.64
CA GLU A 147 -11.73 22.20 3.31
C GLU A 147 -11.15 20.77 3.36
N PHE A 148 -10.24 20.52 4.31
CA PHE A 148 -9.70 19.18 4.51
C PHE A 148 -10.78 18.14 4.83
N LEU A 149 -11.80 18.49 5.63
CA LEU A 149 -12.91 17.58 5.91
C LEU A 149 -13.80 17.41 4.68
N ARG A 150 -14.17 18.54 4.06
CA ARG A 150 -15.11 18.58 2.92
C ARG A 150 -14.58 17.81 1.71
N ILE A 151 -13.33 18.04 1.35
CA ILE A 151 -12.69 17.42 0.19
C ILE A 151 -12.05 16.08 0.57
N GLY A 152 -11.23 16.05 1.63
CA GLY A 152 -10.48 14.86 2.04
C GLY A 152 -11.39 13.71 2.47
N ILE A 153 -12.23 13.93 3.48
CA ILE A 153 -13.16 12.88 3.95
C ILE A 153 -14.40 12.81 3.07
N GLY A 154 -15.04 13.95 2.80
CA GLY A 154 -16.29 14.00 2.03
C GLY A 154 -16.14 13.46 0.60
N ARG A 155 -15.24 14.03 -0.21
CA ARG A 155 -15.07 13.61 -1.61
C ARG A 155 -14.24 12.33 -1.74
N HIS A 156 -13.07 12.26 -1.11
CA HIS A 156 -12.13 11.16 -1.39
C HIS A 156 -12.36 9.89 -0.58
N VAL A 157 -13.04 9.94 0.58
CA VAL A 157 -13.41 8.73 1.34
C VAL A 157 -14.86 8.35 1.07
N ILE A 158 -15.81 9.25 1.34
CA ILE A 158 -17.25 8.94 1.20
C ILE A 158 -17.65 8.91 -0.27
N GLY A 159 -17.28 9.94 -1.05
CA GLY A 159 -17.59 10.03 -2.48
C GLY A 159 -17.07 8.85 -3.30
N ARG A 160 -15.83 8.40 -3.06
CA ARG A 160 -15.24 7.21 -3.72
C ARG A 160 -15.86 5.88 -3.27
N SER A 161 -16.43 5.83 -2.06
CA SER A 161 -17.11 4.64 -1.54
C SER A 161 -18.51 4.49 -2.11
N LEU A 162 -19.23 5.59 -2.33
CA LEU A 162 -20.64 5.61 -2.77
C LEU A 162 -20.82 5.82 -4.29
N GLY A 163 -19.85 6.46 -4.96
CA GLY A 163 -19.89 6.75 -6.41
C GLY A 163 -18.65 6.28 -7.15
N ALA A 164 -18.80 5.91 -8.43
CA ALA A 164 -17.68 5.74 -9.33
C ALA A 164 -17.15 7.13 -9.71
N MET A 165 -15.92 7.47 -9.32
CA MET A 165 -15.27 8.69 -9.79
C MET A 165 -14.41 8.39 -11.02
N GLU A 166 -14.34 9.34 -11.95
CA GLU A 166 -13.35 9.36 -13.05
C GLU A 166 -13.40 8.13 -13.98
N GLY A 167 -14.60 7.63 -14.29
CA GLY A 167 -14.80 6.58 -15.31
C GLY A 167 -14.28 5.18 -14.93
N HIS A 168 -13.84 4.96 -13.69
CA HIS A 168 -13.26 3.69 -13.21
C HIS A 168 -14.27 2.77 -12.52
N GLY A 169 -15.57 3.01 -12.70
CA GLY A 169 -16.64 2.12 -12.26
C GLY A 169 -17.79 2.16 -13.25
N TRP A 170 -18.27 0.99 -13.66
CA TRP A 170 -19.46 0.90 -14.49
C TRP A 170 -20.69 1.27 -13.68
N ASN A 171 -21.44 2.26 -14.16
CA ASN A 171 -22.68 2.75 -13.53
C ASN A 171 -23.87 1.79 -13.70
N SER A 172 -23.71 0.67 -14.41
CA SER A 172 -24.75 -0.36 -14.50
C SER A 172 -24.64 -1.37 -13.37
N LEU A 173 -25.79 -1.75 -12.80
CA LEU A 173 -25.89 -2.75 -11.73
C LEU A 173 -25.30 -4.10 -12.19
N GLY A 174 -25.47 -4.46 -13.47
CA GLY A 174 -24.83 -5.62 -14.10
C GLY A 174 -23.29 -5.52 -14.16
N GLY A 175 -22.75 -4.34 -14.48
CA GLY A 175 -21.29 -4.12 -14.48
C GLY A 175 -20.68 -4.21 -13.09
N TYR A 176 -21.38 -3.74 -12.06
CA TYR A 176 -20.97 -3.91 -10.67
C TYR A 176 -20.96 -5.39 -10.24
N LEU A 177 -22.00 -6.17 -10.60
CA LEU A 177 -22.03 -7.61 -10.30
C LEU A 177 -20.90 -8.38 -11.01
N LEU A 178 -20.60 -8.04 -12.26
CA LEU A 178 -19.50 -8.66 -13.00
C LEU A 178 -18.12 -8.36 -12.39
N LEU A 179 -18.00 -7.25 -11.67
CA LEU A 179 -16.79 -6.84 -10.94
C LEU A 179 -16.72 -7.39 -9.51
N LEU A 180 -17.75 -8.05 -8.97
CA LEU A 180 -17.69 -8.66 -7.63
C LEU A 180 -16.53 -9.68 -7.49
N PRO A 181 -16.23 -10.53 -8.51
CA PRO A 181 -15.10 -11.45 -8.45
C PRO A 181 -13.73 -10.78 -8.64
N PHE A 182 -13.67 -9.45 -8.87
CA PHE A 182 -12.44 -8.75 -9.23
C PHE A 182 -11.29 -9.04 -8.26
N TYR A 183 -11.53 -8.97 -6.94
CA TYR A 183 -10.48 -9.26 -5.96
C TYR A 183 -10.18 -10.74 -5.81
N PHE A 184 -11.15 -11.61 -6.08
CA PHE A 184 -10.95 -13.05 -6.13
C PHE A 184 -10.06 -13.48 -7.30
N VAL A 185 -10.13 -12.78 -8.43
CA VAL A 185 -9.24 -13.02 -9.57
C VAL A 185 -7.88 -12.34 -9.37
N THR A 186 -7.88 -11.05 -8.99
CA THR A 186 -6.63 -10.29 -8.88
C THR A 186 -5.71 -10.79 -7.77
N VAL A 187 -6.24 -11.43 -6.70
CA VAL A 187 -5.38 -12.05 -5.67
C VAL A 187 -4.43 -13.10 -6.27
N PHE A 188 -4.80 -13.78 -7.37
CA PHE A 188 -3.91 -14.76 -7.99
C PHE A 188 -2.68 -14.11 -8.63
N VAL A 189 -2.82 -12.90 -9.14
CA VAL A 189 -1.74 -12.10 -9.71
C VAL A 189 -0.99 -11.38 -8.58
N SER A 190 -1.70 -10.64 -7.75
CA SER A 190 -1.12 -9.82 -6.67
C SER A 190 -0.37 -10.67 -5.64
N PHE A 191 -0.87 -11.85 -5.29
CA PHE A 191 -0.22 -12.76 -4.34
C PHE A 191 0.71 -13.79 -5.01
N PHE A 192 0.93 -13.68 -6.32
CA PHE A 192 1.90 -14.52 -7.03
C PHE A 192 3.31 -14.36 -6.41
N PRO A 193 4.10 -15.44 -6.30
CA PRO A 193 3.87 -16.81 -6.78
C PRO A 193 3.11 -17.71 -5.80
N TRP A 194 2.83 -17.22 -4.60
CA TRP A 194 2.24 -18.00 -3.51
C TRP A 194 0.77 -18.33 -3.75
N SER A 195 0.10 -17.54 -4.59
CA SER A 195 -1.28 -17.73 -5.02
C SER A 195 -1.59 -19.12 -5.56
N ILE A 196 -0.61 -19.80 -6.18
CA ILE A 196 -0.73 -21.17 -6.72
C ILE A 196 -1.17 -22.17 -5.63
N LYS A 197 -0.85 -21.90 -4.36
CA LYS A 197 -1.22 -22.76 -3.21
C LYS A 197 -2.53 -22.37 -2.53
N LEU A 198 -3.17 -21.26 -2.92
CA LEU A 198 -4.42 -20.81 -2.32
C LEU A 198 -5.58 -21.81 -2.48
N PRO A 199 -5.80 -22.47 -3.65
CA PRO A 199 -6.89 -23.45 -3.77
C PRO A 199 -6.72 -24.64 -2.82
N ALA A 200 -5.48 -25.13 -2.68
CA ALA A 200 -5.16 -26.21 -1.76
C ALA A 200 -5.32 -25.80 -0.29
N LEU A 201 -4.93 -24.56 0.04
CA LEU A 201 -5.15 -23.97 1.37
C LEU A 201 -6.64 -23.90 1.72
N LEU A 202 -7.47 -23.39 0.81
CA LEU A 202 -8.91 -23.27 1.01
C LEU A 202 -9.57 -24.64 1.22
N LYS A 203 -9.22 -25.64 0.40
CA LYS A 203 -9.72 -27.01 0.55
C LYS A 203 -9.37 -27.58 1.94
N ARG A 204 -8.15 -27.34 2.44
CA ARG A 204 -7.74 -27.80 3.76
C ARG A 204 -8.53 -27.11 4.88
N LEU A 205 -8.65 -25.78 4.81
CA LEU A 205 -9.34 -24.97 5.82
C LEU A 205 -10.84 -25.23 5.87
N TRP A 206 -11.44 -25.71 4.77
CA TRP A 206 -12.82 -26.16 4.75
C TRP A 206 -13.05 -27.37 5.66
N HIS A 207 -12.10 -28.30 5.70
CA HIS A 207 -12.19 -29.52 6.51
C HIS A 207 -11.61 -29.34 7.92
N GLN A 208 -10.52 -28.60 8.06
CA GLN A 208 -9.75 -28.48 9.30
C GLN A 208 -9.30 -27.03 9.51
N ARG A 209 -9.86 -26.37 10.52
CA ARG A 209 -9.48 -25.01 10.94
C ARG A 209 -9.59 -24.86 12.45
N ASP A 210 -8.56 -24.32 13.08
CA ASP A 210 -8.58 -23.96 14.49
C ASP A 210 -9.13 -22.52 14.70
N ASN A 211 -9.22 -22.07 15.95
CA ASN A 211 -9.72 -20.73 16.27
C ASN A 211 -8.80 -19.61 15.74
N ILE A 212 -7.50 -19.87 15.60
CA ILE A 212 -6.56 -18.88 15.07
C ILE A 212 -6.71 -18.78 13.55
N ASP A 213 -6.94 -19.89 12.87
CA ASP A 213 -7.26 -19.93 11.45
C ASP A 213 -8.58 -19.18 11.19
N ARG A 214 -9.59 -19.34 12.05
CA ARG A 214 -10.84 -18.56 11.98
C ARG A 214 -10.59 -17.06 12.15
N TYR A 215 -9.72 -16.65 13.06
CA TYR A 215 -9.32 -15.25 13.25
C TYR A 215 -8.62 -14.66 12.01
N LEU A 216 -7.67 -15.40 11.44
CA LEU A 216 -6.95 -14.96 10.24
C LEU A 216 -7.90 -14.91 9.03
N LEU A 217 -8.75 -15.93 8.87
CA LEU A 217 -9.76 -15.99 7.82
C LEU A 217 -10.79 -14.88 7.93
N SER A 218 -11.27 -14.55 9.14
CA SER A 218 -12.23 -13.46 9.32
C SER A 218 -11.63 -12.12 8.94
N GLY A 219 -10.39 -11.83 9.35
CA GLY A 219 -9.70 -10.60 8.94
C GLY A 219 -9.49 -10.50 7.43
N ILE A 220 -9.06 -11.59 6.78
CA ILE A 220 -8.93 -11.65 5.32
C ILE A 220 -10.29 -11.43 4.65
N ALA A 221 -11.32 -12.18 5.07
CA ALA A 221 -12.65 -12.12 4.48
C ALA A 221 -13.27 -10.74 4.62
N ILE A 222 -13.19 -10.10 5.79
CA ILE A 222 -13.73 -8.76 6.02
C ILE A 222 -13.08 -7.74 5.08
N ILE A 223 -11.74 -7.76 4.95
CA ILE A 223 -11.04 -6.85 4.02
C ILE A 223 -11.50 -7.07 2.58
N PHE A 224 -11.55 -8.32 2.13
CA PHE A 224 -11.97 -8.65 0.76
C PHE A 224 -13.44 -8.28 0.50
N VAL A 225 -14.34 -8.54 1.44
CA VAL A 225 -15.76 -8.20 1.32
C VAL A 225 -15.94 -6.68 1.25
N ILE A 226 -15.34 -5.91 2.17
CA ILE A 226 -15.45 -4.45 2.16
C ILE A 226 -15.00 -3.88 0.81
N PHE A 227 -13.84 -4.30 0.29
CA PHE A 227 -13.35 -3.77 -0.97
C PHE A 227 -14.13 -4.28 -2.18
N SER A 228 -14.66 -5.50 -2.15
CA SER A 228 -15.53 -6.01 -3.23
C SER A 228 -16.82 -5.20 -3.32
N LEU A 229 -17.35 -4.73 -2.19
CA LEU A 229 -18.55 -3.90 -2.10
C LEU A 229 -18.30 -2.44 -2.52
N ILE A 230 -17.06 -1.93 -2.41
CA ILE A 230 -16.72 -0.58 -2.86
C ILE A 230 -16.75 -0.51 -4.40
N LYS A 231 -17.32 0.57 -4.93
CA LYS A 231 -17.45 0.79 -6.39
C LYS A 231 -16.10 0.99 -7.08
N THR A 232 -15.24 1.84 -6.52
CA THR A 232 -13.91 2.10 -7.06
C THR A 232 -12.97 0.94 -6.72
N LYS A 233 -12.47 0.22 -7.73
CA LYS A 233 -11.62 -0.96 -7.52
C LYS A 233 -10.21 -0.74 -8.06
N LEU A 234 -9.21 -0.88 -7.19
CA LEU A 234 -7.80 -0.90 -7.55
C LEU A 234 -7.18 -2.21 -7.02
N PRO A 235 -6.36 -2.93 -7.81
CA PRO A 235 -5.83 -4.24 -7.42
C PRO A 235 -5.14 -4.28 -6.04
N HIS A 236 -4.56 -3.14 -5.63
CA HIS A 236 -3.78 -3.02 -4.41
C HIS A 236 -4.60 -2.81 -3.14
N TYR A 237 -5.91 -2.57 -3.23
CA TYR A 237 -6.73 -2.29 -2.06
C TYR A 237 -6.75 -3.43 -1.04
N THR A 238 -6.64 -4.68 -1.49
CA THR A 238 -6.61 -5.85 -0.59
C THR A 238 -5.24 -6.09 0.07
N LEU A 239 -4.22 -5.28 -0.23
CA LEU A 239 -2.88 -5.42 0.34
C LEU A 239 -2.86 -5.54 1.89
N PRO A 240 -3.70 -4.81 2.67
CA PRO A 240 -3.70 -4.96 4.13
C PRO A 240 -4.05 -6.39 4.61
N ALA A 241 -4.72 -7.20 3.78
CA ALA A 241 -5.00 -8.61 4.08
C ALA A 241 -3.79 -9.53 3.84
N PHE A 242 -2.78 -9.09 3.09
CA PHE A 242 -1.71 -9.98 2.61
C PHE A 242 -0.81 -10.46 3.75
N GLY A 243 -0.66 -9.67 4.83
CA GLY A 243 0.05 -10.11 6.03
C GLY A 243 -0.64 -11.30 6.71
N LEU A 244 -1.97 -11.26 6.82
CA LEU A 244 -2.78 -12.35 7.37
C LEU A 244 -2.77 -13.57 6.45
N LEU A 245 -2.91 -13.33 5.13
CA LEU A 245 -2.89 -14.39 4.11
C LEU A 245 -1.54 -15.10 4.07
N ALA A 246 -0.43 -14.37 4.15
CA ALA A 246 0.91 -14.91 4.20
C ALA A 246 1.12 -15.79 5.45
N LEU A 247 0.64 -15.34 6.60
CA LEU A 247 0.70 -16.08 7.85
C LEU A 247 -0.17 -17.36 7.80
N LEU A 248 -1.39 -17.27 7.30
CA LEU A 248 -2.30 -18.40 7.16
C LEU A 248 -1.72 -19.45 6.20
N LEU A 249 -1.18 -19.02 5.05
CA LEU A 249 -0.52 -19.91 4.11
C LEU A 249 0.75 -20.54 4.71
N ALA A 250 1.54 -19.78 5.47
CA ALA A 250 2.74 -20.29 6.14
C ALA A 250 2.42 -21.36 7.19
N ARG A 251 1.36 -21.17 7.98
CA ARG A 251 0.88 -22.12 9.00
C ARG A 251 0.50 -23.48 8.39
N HIS A 252 -0.18 -23.42 7.25
CA HIS A 252 -0.64 -24.61 6.54
C HIS A 252 0.32 -25.09 5.44
N TRP A 253 1.49 -24.46 5.31
CA TRP A 253 2.48 -24.85 4.33
C TRP A 253 2.96 -26.27 4.64
N PRO A 254 2.86 -27.22 3.69
CA PRO A 254 3.23 -28.61 3.93
C PRO A 254 4.65 -28.72 4.48
N GLY A 255 4.77 -29.13 5.75
CA GLY A 255 6.03 -29.20 6.48
C GLY A 255 6.10 -30.45 7.34
N GLY A 256 6.54 -31.56 6.76
CA GLY A 256 7.11 -32.75 7.45
C GLY A 256 6.22 -33.61 8.36
N ALA A 257 5.23 -33.06 9.06
CA ALA A 257 4.52 -33.77 10.14
C ALA A 257 3.17 -34.38 9.74
N ALA A 258 2.58 -33.98 8.60
CA ALA A 258 1.25 -34.43 8.18
C ALA A 258 1.30 -35.66 7.25
N LEU A 259 2.10 -36.69 7.59
CA LEU A 259 2.21 -37.90 6.76
C LEU A 259 2.39 -39.20 7.55
N SER A 260 1.76 -39.33 8.72
CA SER A 260 1.62 -40.63 9.39
C SER A 260 0.65 -41.58 8.66
N CYS A 261 -0.01 -41.12 7.59
CA CYS A 261 -1.14 -41.80 6.97
C CYS A 261 -1.05 -41.98 5.43
N VAL A 262 0.15 -41.91 4.83
CA VAL A 262 0.34 -42.19 3.39
C VAL A 262 1.33 -43.35 3.18
N PRO A 263 1.06 -44.33 2.29
CA PRO A 263 1.90 -45.50 2.08
C PRO A 263 3.34 -45.14 1.64
N LYS A 264 4.31 -45.92 2.11
CA LYS A 264 5.75 -45.68 2.03
C LYS A 264 6.36 -45.64 0.61
N GLY A 265 5.59 -45.93 -0.46
CA GLY A 265 6.10 -46.12 -1.83
C GLY A 265 6.28 -44.87 -2.69
N PHE A 266 5.75 -43.69 -2.29
CA PHE A 266 5.85 -42.45 -3.08
C PHE A 266 6.43 -41.29 -2.25
N ARG A 267 7.54 -41.53 -1.56
CA ARG A 267 8.27 -40.47 -0.84
C ARG A 267 9.10 -39.65 -1.83
N ILE A 268 8.51 -38.58 -2.37
CA ILE A 268 9.31 -37.45 -2.88
C ILE A 268 9.95 -36.78 -1.66
N THR A 269 11.21 -37.15 -1.40
CA THR A 269 12.07 -36.70 -0.29
C THR A 269 12.35 -35.19 -0.31
N ASN A 270 11.87 -34.44 -1.30
CA ASN A 270 12.34 -33.08 -1.62
C ASN A 270 11.33 -31.93 -1.40
N ARG A 271 10.31 -32.07 -0.53
CA ARG A 271 9.30 -30.99 -0.33
C ARG A 271 9.77 -29.81 0.54
N ARG A 272 10.80 -29.98 1.40
CA ARG A 272 11.45 -28.84 2.09
C ARG A 272 12.25 -27.99 1.11
N SER A 273 12.85 -28.61 0.09
CA SER A 273 13.52 -27.92 -1.02
C SER A 273 12.55 -27.05 -1.81
N LEU A 274 11.31 -27.49 -2.07
CA LEU A 274 10.37 -26.73 -2.92
C LEU A 274 10.02 -25.31 -2.41
N PHE A 275 9.80 -25.10 -1.10
CA PHE A 275 9.58 -23.74 -0.58
C PHE A 275 10.81 -22.86 -0.76
N GLY A 276 11.98 -23.40 -0.39
CA GLY A 276 13.26 -22.70 -0.52
C GLY A 276 13.56 -22.35 -1.98
N THR A 277 13.39 -23.30 -2.90
CA THR A 277 13.56 -23.10 -4.34
C THR A 277 12.62 -22.02 -4.87
N ILE A 278 11.31 -22.07 -4.54
CA ILE A 278 10.37 -21.03 -4.95
C ILE A 278 10.82 -19.67 -4.39
N ALA A 279 11.14 -19.59 -3.10
CA ALA A 279 11.56 -18.34 -2.45
C ALA A 279 12.81 -17.74 -3.09
N VAL A 280 13.87 -18.54 -3.27
CA VAL A 280 15.14 -18.09 -3.88
C VAL A 280 14.92 -17.69 -5.33
N THR A 281 14.24 -18.51 -6.13
CA THR A 281 13.95 -18.19 -7.54
C THR A 281 13.18 -16.88 -7.65
N THR A 282 12.15 -16.71 -6.82
CA THR A 282 11.33 -15.50 -6.78
C THR A 282 12.14 -14.28 -6.37
N ALA A 283 13.01 -14.40 -5.36
CA ALA A 283 13.90 -13.33 -4.95
C ALA A 283 14.88 -12.93 -6.06
N CYS A 284 15.49 -13.90 -6.74
CA CYS A 284 16.38 -13.65 -7.88
C CYS A 284 15.65 -12.95 -9.04
N VAL A 285 14.46 -13.42 -9.40
CA VAL A 285 13.63 -12.80 -10.45
C VAL A 285 13.25 -11.37 -10.07
N TRP A 286 12.80 -11.14 -8.84
CA TRP A 286 12.46 -9.79 -8.36
C TRP A 286 13.66 -8.86 -8.30
N PHE A 287 14.82 -9.36 -7.92
CA PHE A 287 16.06 -8.58 -7.91
C PHE A 287 16.49 -8.20 -9.33
N ALA A 288 16.47 -9.16 -10.27
CA ALA A 288 16.75 -8.91 -11.68
C ALA A 288 15.79 -7.87 -12.27
N ILE A 289 14.48 -8.01 -12.02
CA ILE A 289 13.46 -7.05 -12.46
C ILE A 289 13.74 -5.66 -11.88
N ALA A 290 14.04 -5.56 -10.58
CA ALA A 290 14.31 -4.28 -9.92
C ALA A 290 15.55 -3.56 -10.49
N LEU A 291 16.56 -4.29 -10.93
CA LEU A 291 17.78 -3.73 -11.51
C LEU A 291 17.64 -3.37 -12.99
N VAL A 292 16.89 -4.16 -13.76
CA VAL A 292 16.83 -4.02 -15.22
C VAL A 292 15.64 -3.18 -15.69
N VAL A 293 14.45 -3.42 -15.15
CA VAL A 293 13.21 -2.85 -15.70
C VAL A 293 13.09 -1.33 -15.43
N PRO A 294 13.27 -0.81 -14.20
CA PRO A 294 13.17 0.62 -13.95
C PRO A 294 14.08 1.50 -14.81
N PRO A 295 15.40 1.25 -14.93
CA PRO A 295 16.26 2.10 -15.76
C PRO A 295 15.94 1.97 -17.25
N MET A 296 15.50 0.79 -17.72
CA MET A 296 15.07 0.59 -19.10
C MET A 296 13.80 1.39 -19.42
N VAL A 297 12.80 1.34 -18.55
CA VAL A 297 11.53 2.06 -18.73
C VAL A 297 11.72 3.57 -18.55
N ALA A 298 12.57 4.00 -17.61
CA ALA A 298 12.81 5.41 -17.34
C ALA A 298 13.32 6.20 -18.56
N ARG A 299 14.03 5.52 -19.47
CA ARG A 299 14.51 6.12 -20.73
C ARG A 299 13.40 6.60 -21.65
N PHE A 300 12.17 6.10 -21.50
CA PHE A 300 11.03 6.54 -22.29
C PHE A 300 10.27 7.71 -21.65
N PHE A 301 10.59 8.08 -20.41
CA PHE A 301 9.89 9.16 -19.72
C PHE A 301 10.37 10.53 -20.20
N PRO A 302 9.46 11.40 -20.66
CA PRO A 302 9.84 12.72 -21.18
C PRO A 302 10.51 13.57 -20.11
N ALA A 303 10.02 13.55 -18.86
CA ALA A 303 10.63 14.28 -17.76
C ALA A 303 12.06 13.80 -17.42
N TYR A 304 12.34 12.50 -17.55
CA TYR A 304 13.67 11.96 -17.31
C TYR A 304 14.65 12.39 -18.40
N GLN A 305 14.27 12.26 -19.67
CA GLN A 305 15.09 12.71 -20.79
C GLN A 305 15.36 14.23 -20.72
N LEU A 306 14.33 15.01 -20.39
CA LEU A 306 14.42 16.47 -20.27
C LEU A 306 15.39 16.87 -19.17
N LEU A 307 15.38 16.15 -18.04
CA LEU A 307 16.39 16.35 -17.00
C LEU A 307 17.79 16.05 -17.55
N GLN A 308 18.00 14.93 -18.26
CA GLN A 308 19.35 14.56 -18.75
C GLN A 308 19.94 15.65 -19.64
N VAL A 309 19.17 16.21 -20.57
CA VAL A 309 19.65 17.24 -21.50
C VAL A 309 19.82 18.61 -20.84
N SER A 310 19.02 18.94 -19.83
CA SER A 310 19.07 20.25 -19.14
C SER A 310 19.96 20.25 -17.89
N ARG A 311 20.40 19.09 -17.40
CA ARG A 311 21.05 18.88 -16.08
C ARG A 311 22.21 19.83 -15.78
N ALA A 312 23.01 20.15 -16.79
CA ALA A 312 24.19 20.99 -16.67
C ALA A 312 23.84 22.47 -16.46
N SER A 313 22.66 22.89 -16.91
CA SER A 313 22.20 24.29 -16.78
C SER A 313 21.36 24.54 -15.52
N LEU A 314 20.98 23.49 -14.78
CA LEU A 314 20.15 23.61 -13.57
C LEU A 314 21.00 23.94 -12.34
N THR A 315 20.59 24.95 -11.58
CA THR A 315 21.22 25.34 -10.31
C THR A 315 20.26 25.13 -9.12
N PRO A 316 20.77 24.89 -7.90
CA PRO A 316 19.93 24.57 -6.74
C PRO A 316 18.89 25.63 -6.37
N ASN A 317 19.18 26.90 -6.64
CA ASN A 317 18.35 28.04 -6.24
C ASN A 317 17.27 28.38 -7.29
N MET A 318 17.21 27.65 -8.40
CA MET A 318 16.21 27.87 -9.43
C MET A 318 14.79 27.61 -8.90
N GLN A 319 13.90 28.55 -9.19
CA GLN A 319 12.47 28.29 -9.11
C GLN A 319 12.03 27.52 -10.35
N PHE A 320 11.08 26.59 -10.19
CA PHE A 320 10.60 25.83 -11.34
C PHE A 320 9.10 25.62 -11.34
N ALA A 321 8.56 25.66 -12.56
CA ALA A 321 7.13 25.57 -12.81
C ALA A 321 6.82 24.57 -13.91
N SER A 322 5.55 24.14 -13.97
CA SER A 322 5.03 23.34 -15.07
C SER A 322 3.72 23.90 -15.60
N VAL A 323 3.46 23.69 -16.89
CA VAL A 323 2.20 24.08 -17.56
C VAL A 323 1.68 22.86 -18.30
N GLU A 324 0.42 22.48 -18.07
CA GLU A 324 -0.28 21.39 -18.76
C GLU A 324 0.38 19.99 -18.66
N PHE A 325 1.47 19.87 -17.91
CA PHE A 325 2.20 18.64 -17.66
C PHE A 325 2.56 18.52 -16.17
N GLU A 326 1.64 17.92 -15.42
CA GLU A 326 1.77 17.70 -13.97
C GLU A 326 1.95 16.21 -13.70
N GLU A 327 3.20 15.76 -13.76
CA GLU A 327 3.53 14.39 -13.39
C GLU A 327 4.45 14.36 -12.16
N PRO A 328 4.29 13.36 -11.27
CA PRO A 328 5.21 13.15 -10.16
C PRO A 328 6.67 12.99 -10.62
N SER A 329 6.87 12.42 -11.81
CA SER A 329 8.18 12.23 -12.43
C SER A 329 8.96 13.54 -12.55
N LEU A 330 8.28 14.63 -12.89
CA LEU A 330 8.88 15.96 -13.03
C LEU A 330 9.41 16.46 -11.68
N VAL A 331 8.64 16.30 -10.61
CA VAL A 331 9.08 16.66 -9.26
C VAL A 331 10.27 15.82 -8.82
N TRP A 332 10.18 14.50 -8.94
CA TRP A 332 11.22 13.58 -8.46
C TRP A 332 12.55 13.75 -9.20
N TYR A 333 12.51 13.90 -10.52
CA TYR A 333 13.71 14.07 -11.32
C TYR A 333 14.33 15.45 -11.11
N PHE A 334 13.58 16.54 -11.26
CA PHE A 334 14.16 17.88 -11.18
C PHE A 334 14.60 18.27 -9.77
N ARG A 335 13.89 17.83 -8.71
CA ARG A 335 14.31 18.10 -7.32
C ARG A 335 15.58 17.37 -6.89
N SER A 336 16.13 16.48 -7.71
CA SER A 336 17.49 15.97 -7.53
C SER A 336 18.58 17.04 -7.78
N ARG A 337 18.21 18.15 -8.45
CA ARG A 337 19.11 19.26 -8.80
C ARG A 337 18.66 20.61 -8.25
N VAL A 338 17.36 20.81 -8.05
CA VAL A 338 16.78 22.09 -7.61
C VAL A 338 16.08 21.96 -6.27
N LYS A 339 16.20 22.97 -5.41
CA LYS A 339 15.61 22.95 -4.05
C LYS A 339 14.19 23.49 -4.02
N GLY A 340 13.79 24.26 -5.04
CA GLY A 340 12.43 24.79 -5.17
C GLY A 340 11.36 23.70 -5.14
N PHE A 341 10.12 24.12 -4.90
CA PHE A 341 8.94 23.28 -5.11
C PHE A 341 8.38 23.55 -6.50
N LEU A 342 7.78 22.52 -7.10
CA LEU A 342 7.10 22.68 -8.38
C LEU A 342 5.91 23.63 -8.18
N THR A 343 5.85 24.68 -9.00
CA THR A 343 4.69 25.58 -9.07
C THR A 343 3.87 25.25 -10.32
N PRO A 344 2.69 24.63 -10.20
CA PRO A 344 1.79 24.47 -11.34
C PRO A 344 1.28 25.83 -11.80
N LEU A 345 1.37 26.11 -13.09
CA LEU A 345 0.97 27.38 -13.69
C LEU A 345 -0.03 27.21 -14.82
N ASN A 346 -0.96 28.16 -14.91
CA ASN A 346 -1.77 28.36 -16.10
C ASN A 346 -0.95 29.07 -17.19
N LYS A 347 -1.23 28.77 -18.46
CA LYS A 347 -0.56 29.38 -19.63
C LYS A 347 -0.41 30.91 -19.55
N ARG A 348 -1.43 31.60 -19.03
CA ARG A 348 -1.46 33.08 -18.91
C ARG A 348 -0.43 33.65 -17.94
N ARG A 349 0.01 32.88 -16.94
CA ARG A 349 0.92 33.33 -15.87
C ARG A 349 2.38 32.94 -16.12
N VAL A 350 2.65 32.26 -17.23
CA VAL A 350 3.97 31.74 -17.56
C VAL A 350 4.96 32.88 -17.83
N THR A 351 4.53 33.89 -18.58
CA THR A 351 5.37 35.05 -18.90
C THR A 351 5.67 35.88 -17.64
N GLU A 352 4.66 36.09 -16.78
CA GLU A 352 4.82 36.73 -15.47
C GLU A 352 5.86 35.98 -14.62
N PHE A 353 5.74 34.66 -14.54
CA PHE A 353 6.71 33.83 -13.83
C PHE A 353 8.10 33.95 -14.42
N MET A 354 8.28 33.86 -15.74
CA MET A 354 9.62 33.91 -16.34
C MET A 354 10.27 35.30 -16.25
N ASN A 355 9.49 36.38 -16.21
CA ASN A 355 10.02 37.74 -16.12
C ASN A 355 10.43 38.14 -14.70
N ALA A 356 9.96 37.44 -13.66
CA ALA A 356 10.34 37.76 -12.30
C ALA A 356 11.85 37.57 -12.02
N PRO A 357 12.42 38.24 -10.99
CA PRO A 357 13.87 38.31 -10.77
C PRO A 357 14.46 36.98 -10.28
N GLY A 358 15.63 36.59 -10.77
CA GLY A 358 16.33 35.39 -10.31
C GLY A 358 16.12 34.18 -11.23
N PRO A 359 17.01 33.17 -11.08
CA PRO A 359 17.12 32.05 -12.00
C PRO A 359 15.89 31.15 -11.90
N ARG A 360 15.36 30.74 -13.06
CA ARG A 360 14.11 29.98 -13.12
C ARG A 360 13.95 29.23 -14.42
N PHE A 361 13.12 28.20 -14.40
CA PHE A 361 12.71 27.53 -15.62
C PHE A 361 11.26 27.06 -15.55
N VAL A 362 10.67 26.86 -16.72
CA VAL A 362 9.34 26.29 -16.86
C VAL A 362 9.38 25.11 -17.82
N VAL A 363 8.65 24.06 -17.48
CA VAL A 363 8.45 22.88 -18.33
C VAL A 363 7.03 22.90 -18.89
N LEU A 364 6.90 22.81 -20.21
CA LEU A 364 5.61 22.90 -20.88
C LEU A 364 5.62 22.12 -22.21
N PRO A 365 4.45 21.74 -22.75
CA PRO A 365 4.36 21.13 -24.07
C PRO A 365 4.98 22.01 -25.15
N MET A 366 5.66 21.40 -26.12
CA MET A 366 6.33 22.10 -27.22
C MET A 366 5.44 23.12 -27.97
N PRO A 367 4.17 22.81 -28.31
CA PRO A 367 3.30 23.79 -28.97
C PRO A 367 3.01 25.03 -28.10
N VAL A 368 2.92 24.84 -26.77
CA VAL A 368 2.71 25.93 -25.84
C VAL A 368 3.97 26.79 -25.76
N ALA A 369 5.15 26.17 -25.71
CA ALA A 369 6.43 26.87 -25.69
C ALA A 369 6.60 27.76 -26.92
N GLY A 370 6.34 27.23 -28.11
CA GLY A 370 6.41 28.00 -29.36
C GLY A 370 5.46 29.19 -29.37
N SER A 371 4.25 29.04 -28.81
CA SER A 371 3.27 30.14 -28.75
C SER A 371 3.57 31.23 -27.73
N VAL A 372 4.17 30.87 -26.59
CA VAL A 372 4.40 31.80 -25.46
C VAL A 372 5.76 32.49 -25.57
N PHE A 373 6.76 31.80 -26.13
CA PHE A 373 8.16 32.22 -26.13
C PHE A 373 8.72 32.43 -27.53
N ALA A 374 7.87 32.77 -28.51
CA ALA A 374 8.30 33.05 -29.89
C ALA A 374 9.38 34.16 -29.96
N ASN A 375 9.31 35.14 -29.05
CA ASN A 375 10.23 36.29 -28.98
C ASN A 375 11.03 36.29 -27.67
N ALA A 376 11.46 35.11 -27.20
CA ALA A 376 12.23 35.03 -25.96
C ALA A 376 13.63 35.68 -26.08
N PRO A 377 14.18 36.20 -24.97
CA PRO A 377 15.55 36.70 -24.92
C PRO A 377 16.59 35.67 -25.37
N GLN A 378 17.67 36.12 -26.02
CA GLN A 378 18.73 35.24 -26.55
C GLN A 378 19.55 34.51 -25.48
N ASP A 379 19.61 35.05 -24.26
CA ASP A 379 20.30 34.43 -23.13
C ASP A 379 19.53 33.25 -22.53
N TRP A 380 18.25 33.08 -22.89
CA TRP A 380 17.44 31.96 -22.42
C TRP A 380 17.77 30.68 -23.18
N ARG A 381 17.75 29.55 -22.46
CA ARG A 381 18.06 28.24 -23.02
C ARG A 381 16.80 27.40 -23.18
N PHE A 382 16.70 26.74 -24.31
CA PHE A 382 15.59 25.86 -24.66
C PHE A 382 16.09 24.43 -24.79
N PHE A 383 15.46 23.51 -24.07
CA PHE A 383 15.74 22.08 -24.17
C PHE A 383 14.43 21.36 -24.52
N THR A 384 14.41 20.64 -25.63
CA THR A 384 13.21 19.91 -26.09
C THR A 384 13.49 18.43 -26.16
N THR A 385 12.52 17.62 -25.73
CA THR A 385 12.61 16.16 -25.81
C THR A 385 11.24 15.56 -26.11
N SER A 386 11.25 14.37 -26.71
CA SER A 386 10.05 13.59 -27.03
C SER A 386 10.04 12.30 -26.23
N GLY A 387 9.00 12.09 -25.44
CA GLY A 387 8.85 10.88 -24.64
C GLY A 387 7.45 10.29 -24.71
N PHE A 388 7.26 9.16 -24.03
CA PHE A 388 5.96 8.52 -23.89
C PHE A 388 5.41 8.74 -22.49
N ASN A 389 4.28 9.40 -22.41
CA ASN A 389 3.51 9.51 -21.19
C ASN A 389 2.73 8.21 -20.99
N ILE A 390 3.25 7.33 -20.12
CA ILE A 390 2.61 6.04 -19.83
C ILE A 390 1.22 6.22 -19.22
N VAL A 391 1.03 7.25 -18.39
CA VAL A 391 -0.24 7.49 -17.69
C VAL A 391 -1.35 7.87 -18.68
N LYS A 392 -1.03 8.71 -19.66
CA LYS A 392 -1.98 9.18 -20.69
C LYS A 392 -1.94 8.34 -21.98
N GLY A 393 -1.08 7.32 -22.04
CA GLY A 393 -0.91 6.46 -23.20
C GLY A 393 -0.54 7.20 -24.50
N LYS A 394 0.12 8.36 -24.40
CA LYS A 394 0.41 9.21 -25.56
C LYS A 394 1.85 9.70 -25.58
N ARG A 395 2.37 9.94 -26.79
CA ARG A 395 3.63 10.69 -26.94
C ARG A 395 3.40 12.14 -26.56
N VAL A 396 4.41 12.71 -25.89
CA VAL A 396 4.40 14.10 -25.44
C VAL A 396 5.78 14.69 -25.70
N ASP A 397 5.79 15.83 -26.38
CA ASP A 397 6.97 16.64 -26.59
C ASP A 397 6.99 17.75 -25.55
N LEU A 398 8.04 17.76 -24.73
CA LEU A 398 8.21 18.74 -23.66
C LEU A 398 9.39 19.64 -23.97
N THR A 399 9.20 20.92 -23.69
CA THR A 399 10.24 21.94 -23.73
C THR A 399 10.44 22.51 -22.34
N LEU A 400 11.71 22.56 -21.92
CA LEU A 400 12.17 23.32 -20.77
C LEU A 400 12.72 24.65 -21.29
N VAL A 401 12.16 25.75 -20.78
CA VAL A 401 12.64 27.11 -21.04
C VAL A 401 13.30 27.63 -19.79
N LEU A 402 14.58 27.95 -19.87
CA LEU A 402 15.43 28.31 -18.74
C LEU A 402 15.93 29.75 -18.87
N LYS A 403 15.72 30.52 -17.80
CA LYS A 403 16.30 31.83 -17.55
C LYS A 403 17.45 31.68 -16.54
N PRO A 404 18.70 31.97 -16.94
CA PRO A 404 19.88 31.69 -16.13
C PRO A 404 20.07 32.65 -14.94
N GLU A 405 19.60 33.90 -15.04
CA GLU A 405 19.67 34.95 -13.98
C GLU A 405 18.36 35.73 -13.85
#